data_AF-A0A939G450-F1
#
_entry.id   AF-A0A939G450-F1
#
_cell.length_a   1.000
_cell.length_b   1.000
_cell.length_c   1.000
_cell.angle_alpha   90.00
_cell.angle_beta   90.00
_cell.angle_gamma   90.00
#
_symmetry.space_group_name_H-M   'P 1'
#
loop_
_entity.id
_entity.type
_entity.pdbx_description
1 polymer ?
#
loop_
_entity_poly.entity_id
_entity_poly.type
_entity_poly.pdbx_seq_one_letter_code
_entity_poly.pdbx_strand_id
1 'polypeptide(L)'
;MICTIRHILFLSLVALLTAAQAQDTPPADEPPPDFAEFNRRVVLPLEVGMGFSSQQSKALSSVQTCPQITLINHRLRLGASVGGAYSAGVPDLKTDQWQVYAGPRVSVKLTTLSLALNGLPDGIRWGNVQVFVEHLWGQTNTKLIGGGAALEVLKRYSVFVKLHRDYEHQSTWAQFALAYNFIGQRKEKSFGDN
;
A
#
# COMPACT_ATOMS: atom_id res chain seq x y z
N MET A 1 -31.36 6.78 9.11
CA MET A 1 -30.16 7.37 9.73
C MET A 1 -28.83 6.95 9.06
N ILE A 2 -28.82 6.63 7.75
CA ILE A 2 -27.62 6.12 7.03
C ILE A 2 -27.07 7.15 6.01
N CYS A 3 -27.84 8.20 5.68
CA CYS A 3 -27.49 9.14 4.62
C CYS A 3 -26.48 10.23 5.05
N THR A 4 -26.40 10.55 6.34
CA THR A 4 -25.61 11.68 6.85
C THR A 4 -24.11 11.36 7.01
N ILE A 5 -23.76 10.09 7.24
CA ILE A 5 -22.37 9.66 7.48
C ILE A 5 -21.53 9.67 6.18
N ARG A 6 -22.15 9.41 5.02
CA ARG A 6 -21.46 9.46 3.71
C ARG A 6 -21.00 10.86 3.32
N HIS A 7 -21.76 11.90 3.68
CA HIS A 7 -21.41 13.29 3.36
C HIS A 7 -20.27 13.82 4.22
N ILE A 8 -20.20 13.40 5.49
CA ILE A 8 -19.14 13.81 6.41
C ILE A 8 -17.78 13.21 6.01
N LEU A 9 -17.77 11.92 5.60
CA LEU A 9 -16.57 11.26 5.07
C LEU A 9 -16.08 11.87 3.74
N PHE A 10 -16.99 12.33 2.87
CA PHE A 10 -16.62 12.96 1.61
C PHE A 10 -16.05 14.38 1.81
N LEU A 11 -16.64 15.18 2.70
CA LEU A 11 -16.17 16.53 3.03
C LEU A 11 -14.83 16.52 3.77
N SER A 12 -14.60 15.54 4.64
CA SER A 12 -13.29 15.37 5.31
C SER A 12 -12.21 14.90 4.33
N LEU A 13 -12.55 14.03 3.36
CA LEU A 13 -11.61 13.62 2.31
C LEU A 13 -11.25 14.79 1.37
N VAL A 14 -12.22 15.63 1.01
CA VAL A 14 -11.97 16.84 0.18
C VAL A 14 -11.13 17.87 0.97
N ALA A 15 -11.43 18.12 2.25
CA ALA A 15 -10.64 19.04 3.06
C ALA A 15 -9.20 18.55 3.29
N LEU A 16 -8.99 17.23 3.41
CA LEU A 16 -7.66 16.63 3.48
C LEU A 16 -6.91 16.79 2.14
N LEU A 17 -7.63 16.70 1.01
CA LEU A 17 -7.07 16.88 -0.32
C LEU A 17 -6.64 18.33 -0.59
N THR A 18 -7.41 19.31 -0.09
CA THR A 18 -7.09 20.74 -0.25
C THR A 18 -5.96 21.17 0.67
N ALA A 19 -5.89 20.64 1.90
CA ALA A 19 -4.80 20.93 2.83
C ALA A 19 -3.45 20.33 2.38
N ALA A 20 -3.47 19.19 1.68
CA ALA A 20 -2.28 18.56 1.14
C ALA A 20 -1.63 19.32 -0.04
N GLN A 21 -2.32 20.31 -0.63
CA GLN A 21 -1.78 21.11 -1.74
C GLN A 21 -0.95 22.33 -1.28
N ALA A 22 -0.97 22.69 0.01
CA ALA A 22 -0.44 23.97 0.49
C ALA A 22 1.03 23.97 0.95
N GLN A 23 1.77 22.86 0.83
CA GLN A 23 3.18 22.80 1.27
C GLN A 23 4.04 22.21 0.15
N ASP A 24 4.63 23.09 -0.68
CA ASP A 24 5.58 22.70 -1.73
C ASP A 24 6.69 23.76 -1.92
N THR A 25 7.24 24.25 -0.82
CA THR A 25 8.58 24.87 -0.86
C THR A 25 9.50 24.09 0.05
N PRO A 26 10.42 23.27 -0.50
CA PRO A 26 11.41 22.59 0.31
C PRO A 26 12.36 23.62 0.95
N PRO A 27 12.73 23.45 2.23
CA PRO A 27 13.74 24.28 2.89
C PRO A 27 15.11 24.07 2.20
N ALA A 28 15.93 25.12 2.18
CA ALA A 28 17.17 25.22 1.38
C ALA A 28 18.29 24.22 1.77
N ASP A 29 18.11 23.43 2.82
CA ASP A 29 19.12 22.51 3.37
C ASP A 29 18.78 21.02 3.16
N GLU A 30 17.90 20.68 2.21
CA GLU A 30 17.55 19.27 1.97
C GLU A 30 18.70 18.46 1.34
N PRO A 31 18.99 17.25 1.87
CA PRO A 31 19.97 16.34 1.30
C PRO A 31 19.60 15.97 -0.15
N PRO A 32 20.58 15.53 -0.98
CA PRO A 32 20.41 15.31 -2.42
C PRO A 32 19.19 14.43 -2.75
N PRO A 33 18.56 14.65 -3.92
CA PRO A 33 17.25 14.11 -4.27
C PRO A 33 17.17 12.62 -3.97
N ASP A 34 16.39 12.30 -2.95
CA ASP A 34 16.22 10.94 -2.48
C ASP A 34 15.55 10.11 -3.59
N PHE A 35 16.30 9.15 -4.16
CA PHE A 35 15.74 8.19 -5.11
C PHE A 35 14.70 7.27 -4.44
N ALA A 36 14.51 7.38 -3.12
CA ALA A 36 13.58 6.59 -2.36
C ALA A 36 12.13 7.09 -2.54
N GLU A 37 11.31 6.18 -3.03
CA GLU A 37 9.92 6.34 -3.49
C GLU A 37 8.95 7.00 -2.49
N PHE A 38 9.30 7.09 -1.20
CA PHE A 38 8.43 7.61 -0.14
C PHE A 38 8.02 9.09 -0.32
N ASN A 39 8.78 9.87 -1.09
CA ASN A 39 8.47 11.28 -1.39
C ASN A 39 7.43 11.49 -2.49
N ARG A 40 6.91 10.44 -3.12
CA ARG A 40 5.80 10.61 -4.06
C ARG A 40 4.56 11.07 -3.31
N ARG A 41 3.96 12.18 -3.76
CA ARG A 41 2.67 12.67 -3.25
C ARG A 41 1.57 11.62 -3.38
N VAL A 42 1.55 10.87 -4.48
CA VAL A 42 0.56 9.82 -4.75
C VAL A 42 1.24 8.56 -5.28
N VAL A 43 0.84 7.41 -4.77
CA VAL A 43 1.30 6.09 -5.23
C VAL A 43 0.08 5.21 -5.49
N LEU A 44 0.14 4.43 -6.58
CA LEU A 44 -0.90 3.47 -6.97
C LEU A 44 -0.25 2.12 -7.27
N PRO A 45 0.02 1.31 -6.22
CA PRO A 45 0.49 -0.05 -6.38
C PRO A 45 -0.67 -0.93 -6.86
N LEU A 46 -0.38 -1.81 -7.80
CA LEU A 46 -1.17 -3.01 -8.04
C LEU A 46 -0.40 -4.20 -7.51
N GLU A 47 -0.94 -4.80 -6.47
CA GLU A 47 -0.44 -5.93 -5.72
C GLU A 47 -1.07 -7.22 -6.24
N VAL A 48 -0.24 -8.20 -6.57
CA VAL A 48 -0.64 -9.57 -6.87
C VAL A 48 0.00 -10.46 -5.81
N GLY A 49 -0.81 -11.22 -5.08
CA GLY A 49 -0.38 -11.98 -3.93
C GLY A 49 -0.77 -13.44 -3.96
N MET A 50 -0.02 -14.23 -3.20
CA MET A 50 -0.30 -15.63 -2.91
C MET A 50 -0.12 -15.89 -1.42
N GLY A 51 -0.87 -16.81 -0.85
CA GLY A 51 -0.84 -17.05 0.58
C GLY A 51 -1.71 -18.21 1.04
N PHE A 52 -1.99 -18.24 2.34
CA PHE A 52 -2.75 -19.29 2.98
C PHE A 52 -3.62 -18.76 4.12
N SER A 53 -4.73 -19.47 4.38
CA SER A 53 -5.68 -19.21 5.47
C SER A 53 -5.64 -20.34 6.50
N SER A 54 -5.50 -20.01 7.79
CA SER A 54 -5.29 -20.98 8.86
C SER A 54 -6.49 -21.90 9.12
N GLN A 55 -7.72 -21.41 8.94
CA GLN A 55 -8.93 -22.17 9.28
C GLN A 55 -9.29 -23.24 8.27
N GLN A 56 -8.78 -23.16 7.03
CA GLN A 56 -9.18 -24.06 5.95
C GLN A 56 -8.00 -24.65 5.17
N SER A 57 -6.75 -24.34 5.56
CA SER A 57 -5.52 -24.70 4.83
C SER A 57 -5.61 -24.41 3.32
N LYS A 58 -6.40 -23.40 2.94
CA LYS A 58 -6.66 -23.06 1.55
C LYS A 58 -5.56 -22.16 1.02
N ALA A 59 -5.15 -22.42 -0.20
CA ALA A 59 -4.35 -21.48 -0.96
C ALA A 59 -5.20 -20.23 -1.28
N LEU A 60 -4.58 -19.07 -1.08
CA LEU A 60 -5.14 -17.77 -1.41
C LEU A 60 -4.34 -17.20 -2.57
N SER A 61 -5.03 -16.69 -3.58
CA SER A 61 -4.44 -15.81 -4.60
C SER A 61 -5.17 -14.49 -4.54
N SER A 62 -4.46 -13.37 -4.48
CA SER A 62 -5.07 -12.05 -4.30
C SER A 62 -4.63 -11.06 -5.36
N VAL A 63 -5.51 -10.15 -5.70
CA VAL A 63 -5.22 -8.97 -6.52
C VAL A 63 -5.82 -7.77 -5.81
N GLN A 64 -4.99 -6.76 -5.57
CA GLN A 64 -5.38 -5.59 -4.78
C GLN A 64 -4.67 -4.34 -5.32
N THR A 65 -5.32 -3.20 -5.25
CA THR A 65 -4.64 -1.91 -5.42
C THR A 65 -4.81 -1.06 -4.18
N CYS A 66 -3.78 -0.27 -3.88
CA CYS A 66 -3.73 0.52 -2.65
C CYS A 66 -3.34 1.97 -2.95
N PRO A 67 -4.20 2.76 -3.60
CA PRO A 67 -3.97 4.21 -3.74
C PRO A 67 -3.60 4.82 -2.40
N GLN A 68 -2.43 5.47 -2.35
CA GLN A 68 -1.86 6.10 -1.17
C GLN A 68 -1.47 7.54 -1.47
N ILE A 69 -1.62 8.39 -0.47
CA ILE A 69 -1.19 9.77 -0.43
C ILE A 69 -0.19 9.93 0.72
N THR A 70 0.93 10.60 0.46
CA THR A 70 1.92 10.93 1.49
C THR A 70 1.41 12.08 2.33
N LEU A 71 1.23 11.85 3.63
CA LEU A 71 0.81 12.87 4.59
C LEU A 71 2.00 13.60 5.22
N ILE A 72 3.02 12.84 5.60
CA ILE A 72 4.25 13.38 6.20
C ILE A 72 5.38 12.91 5.31
N ASN A 73 6.05 13.86 4.66
CA ASN A 73 7.19 13.60 3.79
C ASN A 73 8.18 12.67 4.49
N HIS A 74 8.64 11.64 3.76
CA HIS A 74 9.55 10.61 4.25
C HIS A 74 9.07 9.73 5.42
N ARG A 75 7.84 9.85 5.94
CA ARG A 75 7.42 9.11 7.15
C ARG A 75 6.09 8.39 7.04
N LEU A 76 5.03 9.09 6.64
CA LEU A 76 3.66 8.58 6.77
C LEU A 76 2.87 8.70 5.46
N ARG A 77 2.15 7.63 5.13
CA ARG A 77 1.16 7.55 4.05
C ARG A 77 -0.17 7.06 4.57
N LEU A 78 -1.23 7.62 4.02
CA LEU A 78 -2.58 7.11 4.15
C LEU A 78 -3.10 6.69 2.79
N GLY A 79 -3.85 5.60 2.76
CA GLY A 79 -4.45 5.10 1.55
C GLY A 79 -5.73 4.33 1.80
N ALA A 80 -6.28 3.86 0.70
CA ALA A 80 -7.37 2.91 0.70
C ALA A 80 -6.92 1.69 -0.08
N SER A 81 -7.23 0.52 0.45
CA SER A 81 -7.02 -0.78 -0.16
C SER A 81 -8.33 -1.24 -0.78
N VAL A 82 -8.27 -1.74 -2.01
CA VAL A 82 -9.40 -2.39 -2.69
C VAL A 82 -8.90 -3.56 -3.50
N GLY A 83 -9.52 -4.72 -3.35
CA GLY A 83 -9.07 -5.91 -4.04
C GLY A 83 -9.97 -7.10 -3.77
N GLY A 84 -9.47 -8.26 -4.16
CA GLY A 84 -10.10 -9.51 -3.82
C GLY A 84 -9.08 -10.64 -3.71
N ALA A 85 -9.50 -11.69 -3.01
CA ALA A 85 -8.78 -12.94 -2.93
C ALA A 85 -9.68 -14.06 -3.45
N TYR A 86 -9.10 -14.90 -4.30
CA TYR A 86 -9.63 -16.19 -4.66
C TYR A 86 -9.07 -17.24 -3.70
N SER A 87 -9.97 -18.00 -3.08
CA SER A 87 -9.59 -19.14 -2.27
C SER A 87 -9.93 -20.41 -3.04
N ALA A 88 -8.89 -21.12 -3.48
CA ALA A 88 -9.06 -22.42 -4.12
C ALA A 88 -9.32 -23.46 -3.03
N GLY A 89 -10.45 -24.17 -3.13
CA GLY A 89 -10.75 -25.31 -2.28
C GLY A 89 -9.86 -26.51 -2.56
N VAL A 90 -9.82 -27.46 -1.63
CA VAL A 90 -9.37 -28.84 -1.92
C VAL A 90 -10.38 -29.44 -2.91
N PRO A 91 -9.95 -30.20 -3.95
CA PRO A 91 -10.80 -30.65 -5.07
C PRO A 91 -12.13 -31.33 -4.72
N ASP A 92 -12.27 -31.87 -3.50
CA ASP A 92 -13.49 -32.58 -3.06
C ASP A 92 -14.58 -31.69 -2.46
N LEU A 93 -14.29 -30.43 -2.08
CA LEU A 93 -15.31 -29.48 -1.60
C LEU A 93 -15.42 -28.30 -2.57
N LYS A 94 -16.47 -28.34 -3.39
CA LYS A 94 -16.92 -27.26 -4.29
C LYS A 94 -17.25 -25.97 -3.52
N THR A 95 -16.23 -25.23 -3.08
CA THR A 95 -16.42 -23.89 -2.53
C THR A 95 -15.21 -23.02 -2.85
N ASP A 96 -14.92 -22.96 -4.14
CA ASP A 96 -14.13 -21.89 -4.72
C ASP A 96 -14.91 -20.59 -4.59
N GLN A 97 -14.36 -19.63 -3.86
CA GLN A 97 -15.04 -18.38 -3.59
C GLN A 97 -14.11 -17.20 -3.81
N TRP A 98 -14.55 -16.30 -4.67
CA TRP A 98 -14.02 -14.95 -4.75
C TRP A 98 -14.53 -14.14 -3.56
N GLN A 99 -13.61 -13.53 -2.84
CA GLN A 99 -13.91 -12.57 -1.79
C GLN A 99 -13.39 -11.20 -2.24
N VAL A 100 -14.27 -10.21 -2.28
CA VAL A 100 -13.90 -8.81 -2.51
C VAL A 100 -13.81 -8.11 -1.16
N TYR A 101 -12.82 -7.24 -0.99
CA TYR A 101 -12.61 -6.46 0.22
C TYR A 101 -12.09 -5.06 -0.07
N ALA A 102 -12.42 -4.12 0.81
CA ALA A 102 -11.90 -2.77 0.76
C ALA A 102 -11.79 -2.16 2.16
N GLY A 103 -10.88 -1.20 2.34
CA GLY A 103 -10.79 -0.44 3.59
C GLY A 103 -9.51 0.39 3.71
N PRO A 104 -9.32 1.12 4.81
CA PRO A 104 -8.18 2.01 4.98
C PRO A 104 -6.85 1.26 5.13
N ARG A 105 -5.78 1.91 4.68
CA ARG A 105 -4.39 1.52 4.92
C ARG A 105 -3.60 2.70 5.47
N VAL A 106 -2.78 2.43 6.47
CA VAL A 106 -1.76 3.36 6.99
C VAL A 106 -0.39 2.74 6.75
N SER A 107 0.56 3.51 6.21
CA SER A 107 1.91 3.01 5.95
C SER A 107 2.96 3.97 6.50
N VAL A 108 3.93 3.41 7.21
CA VAL A 108 5.01 4.14 7.87
C VAL A 108 6.35 3.64 7.35
N LYS A 109 7.19 4.56 6.88
CA LYS A 109 8.56 4.26 6.49
C LYS A 109 9.39 3.97 7.74
N LEU A 110 10.05 2.82 7.77
CA LEU A 110 11.00 2.46 8.83
C LEU A 110 12.40 2.95 8.50
N THR A 111 12.91 2.60 7.32
CA THR A 111 14.27 2.94 6.93
C THR A 111 14.43 2.96 5.42
N THR A 112 15.51 3.59 4.96
CA THR A 112 15.93 3.57 3.56
C THR A 112 17.02 2.53 3.39
N LEU A 113 16.88 1.63 2.43
CA LEU A 113 17.88 0.62 2.14
C LEU A 113 18.97 1.23 1.24
N SER A 114 20.19 1.32 1.77
CA SER A 114 21.40 1.67 1.01
C SER A 114 22.28 0.44 0.96
N LEU A 115 22.45 -0.16 -0.23
CA LEU A 115 23.42 -1.22 -0.45
C LEU A 115 24.61 -0.62 -1.18
N ALA A 116 25.77 -0.64 -0.53
CA ALA A 116 27.06 -0.46 -1.18
C ALA A 116 27.42 -1.80 -1.84
N LEU A 117 26.98 -1.99 -3.08
CA LEU A 117 27.45 -3.09 -3.92
C LEU A 117 28.77 -2.66 -4.54
N ASN A 118 29.84 -3.44 -4.32
CA ASN A 118 31.16 -3.19 -4.88
C ASN A 118 31.06 -2.94 -6.41
N GLY A 119 31.34 -1.71 -6.85
CA GLY A 119 31.28 -1.29 -8.26
C GLY A 119 30.15 -0.31 -8.60
N LEU A 120 29.24 -0.01 -7.68
CA LEU A 120 28.27 1.08 -7.80
C LEU A 120 28.65 2.22 -6.83
N PRO A 121 28.43 3.49 -7.20
CA PRO A 121 28.80 4.60 -6.34
C PRO A 121 28.20 4.44 -4.95
N ASP A 122 29.04 4.59 -3.91
CA ASP A 122 28.60 4.63 -2.53
C ASP A 122 27.46 5.66 -2.38
N GLY A 123 26.31 5.21 -1.88
CA GLY A 123 25.15 6.07 -1.63
C GLY A 123 23.96 5.92 -2.59
N ILE A 124 23.95 4.95 -3.51
CA ILE A 124 22.72 4.61 -4.23
C ILE A 124 21.70 4.02 -3.24
N ARG A 125 20.61 4.74 -3.02
CA ARG A 125 19.46 4.31 -2.22
C ARG A 125 18.55 3.45 -3.11
N TRP A 126 18.47 2.16 -2.80
CA TRP A 126 17.81 1.16 -3.65
C TRP A 126 16.32 0.98 -3.34
N GLY A 127 15.91 1.32 -2.12
CA GLY A 127 14.55 1.05 -1.69
C GLY A 127 14.18 1.60 -0.32
N ASN A 128 12.91 1.42 0.04
CA ASN A 128 12.37 1.72 1.36
C ASN A 128 11.88 0.46 2.03
N VAL A 129 12.16 0.34 3.33
CA VAL A 129 11.44 -0.59 4.19
C VAL A 129 10.32 0.18 4.86
N GLN A 130 9.10 -0.31 4.74
CA GLN A 130 7.93 0.26 5.38
C GLN A 130 7.12 -0.82 6.09
N VAL A 131 6.39 -0.41 7.11
CA VAL A 131 5.34 -1.21 7.75
C VAL A 131 4.00 -0.58 7.47
N PHE A 132 2.96 -1.41 7.41
CA PHE A 132 1.63 -0.92 7.18
C PHE A 132 0.60 -1.70 7.99
N VAL A 133 -0.53 -1.04 8.23
CA VAL A 133 -1.69 -1.60 8.90
C VAL A 133 -2.90 -1.36 8.01
N GLU A 134 -3.80 -2.34 7.97
CA GLU A 134 -5.02 -2.32 7.20
C GLU A 134 -6.18 -2.82 8.02
N HIS A 135 -7.34 -2.26 7.73
CA HIS A 135 -8.61 -2.80 8.16
C HIS A 135 -9.49 -2.93 6.92
N LEU A 136 -9.82 -4.17 6.52
CA LEU A 136 -10.52 -4.46 5.28
C LEU A 136 -11.88 -5.09 5.61
N TRP A 137 -12.92 -4.60 4.96
CA TRP A 137 -14.27 -5.14 5.03
C TRP A 137 -14.61 -5.82 3.69
N GLY A 138 -15.06 -7.06 3.77
CA GLY A 138 -15.41 -7.88 2.60
C GLY A 138 -16.90 -8.23 2.49
N GLN A 139 -17.27 -8.77 1.34
CA GLN A 139 -18.67 -9.03 0.95
C GLN A 139 -19.37 -10.15 1.74
N THR A 140 -18.63 -11.14 2.25
CA THR A 140 -19.16 -12.34 2.92
C THR A 140 -19.00 -12.28 4.44
N ASN A 141 -19.26 -11.12 5.05
CA ASN A 141 -18.95 -10.82 6.47
C ASN A 141 -17.46 -10.96 6.84
N THR A 142 -16.58 -11.19 5.87
CA THR A 142 -15.14 -11.19 6.07
C THR A 142 -14.70 -9.82 6.59
N LYS A 143 -14.06 -9.79 7.75
CA LYS A 143 -13.48 -8.55 8.29
C LYS A 143 -12.05 -8.82 8.69
N LEU A 144 -11.13 -8.30 7.90
CA LEU A 144 -9.70 -8.54 8.04
C LEU A 144 -9.07 -7.34 8.75
N ILE A 145 -8.40 -7.57 9.86
CA ILE A 145 -7.54 -6.57 10.48
C ILE A 145 -6.12 -7.11 10.52
N GLY A 146 -5.15 -6.30 10.14
CA GLY A 146 -3.79 -6.77 10.10
C GLY A 146 -2.84 -5.76 9.50
N GLY A 147 -1.73 -6.26 9.00
CA GLY A 147 -0.68 -5.41 8.50
C GLY A 147 0.48 -6.24 7.99
N GLY A 148 1.60 -5.57 7.80
CA GLY A 148 2.75 -6.23 7.23
C GLY A 148 3.94 -5.31 7.05
N ALA A 149 4.95 -5.86 6.40
CA ALA A 149 6.12 -5.12 5.96
C ALA A 149 6.16 -5.10 4.43
N ALA A 150 6.68 -4.02 3.87
CA ALA A 150 6.93 -3.91 2.45
C ALA A 150 8.34 -3.37 2.19
N LEU A 151 8.95 -3.91 1.14
CA LEU A 151 10.19 -3.42 0.57
C LEU A 151 9.87 -2.80 -0.79
N GLU A 152 9.92 -1.47 -0.87
CA GLU A 152 9.81 -0.74 -2.14
C GLU A 152 11.18 -0.73 -2.81
N VAL A 153 11.28 -1.14 -4.08
CA VAL A 153 12.54 -1.28 -4.83
C VAL A 153 12.42 -0.56 -6.17
N LEU A 154 13.46 0.19 -6.54
CA LEU A 154 13.59 0.84 -7.87
C LEU A 154 12.40 1.73 -8.28
N LYS A 155 11.71 2.35 -7.31
CA LYS A 155 10.60 3.28 -7.53
C LYS A 155 9.38 2.72 -8.28
N ARG A 156 9.31 1.41 -8.50
CA ARG A 156 8.30 0.76 -9.35
C ARG A 156 7.81 -0.55 -8.79
N TYR A 157 8.68 -1.28 -8.10
CA TYR A 157 8.36 -2.60 -7.59
C TYR A 157 8.24 -2.52 -6.08
N SER A 158 7.37 -3.34 -5.51
CA SER A 158 7.29 -3.47 -4.07
C SER A 158 6.98 -4.91 -3.71
N VAL A 159 7.67 -5.42 -2.71
CA VAL A 159 7.45 -6.77 -2.17
C VAL A 159 6.79 -6.62 -0.82
N PHE A 160 5.71 -7.36 -0.57
CA PHE A 160 4.93 -7.29 0.64
C PHE A 160 4.89 -8.64 1.33
N VAL A 161 5.00 -8.61 2.65
CA VAL A 161 4.65 -9.72 3.54
C VAL A 161 3.50 -9.24 4.41
N LYS A 162 2.38 -9.95 4.36
CA LYS A 162 1.10 -9.56 4.97
C LYS A 162 0.64 -10.63 5.95
N LEU A 163 0.10 -10.18 7.06
CA LEU A 163 -0.61 -11.00 8.03
C LEU A 163 -1.91 -10.31 8.43
N HIS A 164 -3.03 -10.97 8.20
CA HIS A 164 -4.36 -10.48 8.56
C HIS A 164 -5.09 -11.48 9.42
N ARG A 165 -5.85 -11.01 10.39
CA ARG A 165 -6.80 -11.78 11.17
C ARG A 165 -8.20 -11.48 10.66
N ASP A 166 -8.88 -12.50 10.16
CA ASP A 166 -10.33 -12.48 10.00
C ASP A 166 -10.96 -12.73 11.38
N TYR A 167 -11.50 -11.67 11.98
CA TYR A 167 -12.10 -11.76 13.31
C TYR A 167 -13.57 -12.19 13.28
N GLU A 168 -14.20 -12.26 12.10
CA GLU A 168 -15.54 -12.84 11.97
C GLU A 168 -15.46 -14.36 11.90
N HIS A 169 -14.55 -14.88 11.09
CA HIS A 169 -14.38 -16.33 10.91
C HIS A 169 -13.31 -16.93 11.84
N GLN A 170 -12.57 -16.12 12.59
CA GLN A 170 -11.45 -16.55 13.44
C GLN A 170 -10.29 -17.22 12.66
N SER A 171 -10.10 -16.83 11.39
CA SER A 171 -8.99 -17.30 10.55
C SER A 171 -7.85 -16.29 10.49
N THR A 172 -6.63 -16.76 10.29
CA THR A 172 -5.45 -15.93 10.01
C THR A 172 -5.01 -16.14 8.57
N TRP A 173 -4.82 -15.06 7.83
CA TRP A 173 -4.35 -15.05 6.46
C TRP A 173 -2.92 -14.55 6.42
N ALA A 174 -2.02 -15.34 5.86
CA ALA A 174 -0.65 -14.93 5.60
C ALA A 174 -0.44 -14.88 4.09
N GLN A 175 0.11 -13.78 3.57
CA GLN A 175 0.30 -13.59 2.13
C GLN A 175 1.65 -12.95 1.82
N PHE A 176 2.20 -13.34 0.69
CA PHE A 176 3.29 -12.65 0.00
C PHE A 176 2.72 -11.99 -1.25
N ALA A 177 3.07 -10.73 -1.50
CA ALA A 177 2.61 -10.03 -2.70
C ALA A 177 3.74 -9.27 -3.38
N LEU A 178 3.67 -9.23 -4.71
CA LEU A 178 4.48 -8.38 -5.56
C LEU A 178 3.61 -7.27 -6.10
N ALA A 179 4.13 -6.05 -6.12
CA ALA A 179 3.39 -4.92 -6.63
C ALA A 179 4.16 -4.15 -7.69
N TYR A 180 3.38 -3.56 -8.59
CA TYR A 180 3.84 -2.62 -9.59
C TYR A 180 3.17 -1.26 -9.39
N ASN A 181 3.96 -0.20 -9.26
CA ASN A 181 3.48 1.18 -9.11
C ASN A 181 3.28 1.81 -10.49
N PHE A 182 2.02 2.08 -10.85
CA PHE A 182 1.66 2.61 -12.17
C PHE A 182 1.95 4.11 -12.34
N ILE A 183 1.98 4.87 -11.25
CA ILE A 183 2.22 6.31 -11.32
C ILE A 183 3.72 6.55 -11.51
N GLY A 184 4.13 6.70 -12.78
CA GLY A 184 5.43 7.22 -13.16
C GLY A 184 5.54 8.72 -12.85
N GLN A 185 6.74 9.19 -12.51
CA GLN A 185 6.95 10.63 -12.30
C GLN A 185 6.64 11.39 -13.59
N ARG A 186 5.62 12.24 -13.55
CA ARG A 186 5.51 13.32 -14.52
C ARG A 186 6.73 14.20 -14.26
N LYS A 187 7.67 14.28 -15.22
CA LYS A 187 8.70 15.31 -15.18
C LYS A 187 7.96 16.64 -15.12
N GLU A 188 8.02 17.30 -13.98
CA GLU A 188 7.63 18.69 -13.89
C GLU A 188 8.55 19.43 -14.87
N LYS A 189 8.00 19.94 -15.97
CA LYS A 189 8.77 20.83 -16.84
C LYS A 189 9.09 22.04 -15.97
N SER A 190 10.37 22.28 -15.67
CA SER A 190 10.76 23.53 -15.04
C SER A 190 10.31 24.65 -15.96
N PHE A 191 9.40 25.47 -15.45
CA PHE A 191 8.94 26.67 -16.13
C PHE A 191 10.06 27.71 -15.98
N GLY A 192 11.08 27.63 -16.83
CA GLY A 192 12.27 28.45 -16.67
C GLY A 192 13.33 28.40 -17.78
N ASP A 193 13.13 27.62 -18.85
CA ASP A 193 13.99 27.72 -20.04
C ASP A 193 13.21 28.43 -21.16
N ASN A 194 13.27 29.76 -21.16
CA ASN A 194 13.02 30.63 -22.31
C ASN A 194 13.95 31.85 -22.20
#